data_AF-A0A225US91-F1
#
_entry.id   AF-A0A225US91-F1
#
_cell.length_a   1.000
_cell.length_b   1.000
_cell.length_c   1.000
_cell.angle_alpha   90.00
_cell.angle_beta   90.00
_cell.angle_gamma   90.00
#
_symmetry.space_group_name_H-M   'P 1'
#
loop_
_entity.id
_entity.type
_entity.pdbx_description
1 polymer ?
#
loop_
_entity_poly.entity_id
_entity_poly.type
_entity_poly.pdbx_seq_one_letter_code
_entity_poly.pdbx_strand_id
1 'polypeptide(L)'
;MATQGLRPARIRNSMPRKFQVAIEGLPELKVVQNVSNYFRKTYVMNNDFVDEIADYIHTFEFNGSEADSSAFTFSWRNDDNGHIDVGIGSDEKPFVVGVTSKKLLSRLDRPVDSFVFHVNATFKVTQVEYPVLGLETQYTDMLNALRLMYFRIMQKSLTVYYVMGDAEDAQYKAIQNTFGSDNTIRILIYYFHVISNVLKRTKSMEPYFASKVVRDIYTCTLVEVRKNAQHLVKHDSAEKITCNESVC
;
A
#
# COMPACT_ATOMS: atom_id res chain seq x y z
N MET A 1 2.98 11.10 18.94
CA MET A 1 2.36 12.42 19.30
C MET A 1 1.26 12.87 18.33
N ALA A 2 0.98 12.13 17.25
CA ALA A 2 -0.09 12.42 16.30
C ALA A 2 -1.47 11.83 16.70
N THR A 3 -1.55 11.09 17.80
CA THR A 3 -2.65 10.15 18.09
C THR A 3 -3.96 10.78 18.62
N GLN A 4 -4.16 12.11 18.63
CA GLN A 4 -5.30 12.67 19.38
C GLN A 4 -5.99 13.93 18.83
N GLY A 5 -5.68 14.41 17.63
CA GLY A 5 -6.26 15.69 17.18
C GLY A 5 -6.03 16.78 18.25
N LEU A 6 -4.83 16.80 18.83
CA LEU A 6 -4.51 17.64 19.96
C LEU A 6 -4.63 19.09 19.50
N ARG A 7 -5.71 19.75 19.94
CA ARG A 7 -5.93 21.17 19.69
C ARG A 7 -4.66 21.93 20.09
N PRO A 8 -4.20 22.92 19.31
CA PRO A 8 -3.01 23.71 19.62
C PRO A 8 -2.92 24.18 21.08
N ALA A 9 -4.07 24.46 21.68
CA ALA A 9 -4.23 24.77 23.10
C ALA A 9 -3.73 23.66 24.04
N ARG A 10 -4.11 22.40 23.79
CA ARG A 10 -3.71 21.24 24.60
C ARG A 10 -2.20 21.02 24.53
N ILE A 11 -1.60 21.15 23.34
CA ILE A 11 -0.15 21.01 23.16
C ILE A 11 0.56 22.12 23.95
N ARG A 12 0.22 23.39 23.70
CA ARG A 12 0.80 24.55 24.40
C ARG A 12 0.69 24.40 25.92
N ASN A 13 -0.47 24.04 26.44
CA ASN A 13 -0.71 23.92 27.88
C ASN A 13 -0.09 22.64 28.50
N SER A 14 0.38 21.70 27.67
CA SER A 14 1.12 20.52 28.12
C SER A 14 2.63 20.75 28.15
N MET A 15 3.14 21.76 27.43
CA MET A 15 4.58 22.03 27.32
C MET A 15 5.28 22.26 28.67
N PRO A 16 4.73 23.05 29.62
CA PRO A 16 5.36 23.24 30.92
C PRO A 16 5.41 21.95 31.75
N ARG A 17 4.36 21.12 31.65
CA ARG A 17 4.26 19.87 32.42
C ARG A 17 5.12 18.75 31.85
N LYS A 18 5.20 18.63 30.53
CA LYS A 18 5.90 17.52 29.85
C LYS A 18 7.36 17.81 29.53
N PHE A 19 7.70 19.08 29.29
CA PHE A 19 9.02 19.46 28.80
C PHE A 19 9.66 20.59 29.62
N GLN A 20 9.06 20.97 30.76
CA GLN A 20 9.60 21.98 31.69
C GLN A 20 9.85 23.35 31.03
N VAL A 21 9.10 23.67 29.98
CA VAL A 21 9.18 24.97 29.29
C VAL A 21 8.30 25.98 30.00
N ALA A 22 8.86 27.13 30.37
CA ALA A 22 8.13 28.23 31.01
C ALA A 22 6.97 28.71 30.12
N ILE A 23 5.79 28.92 30.71
CA ILE A 23 4.57 29.26 29.94
C ILE A 23 4.65 30.67 29.35
N GLU A 24 5.45 31.55 29.97
CA GLU A 24 5.75 32.91 29.55
C GLU A 24 6.65 32.92 28.30
N GLY A 25 7.46 31.89 28.11
CA GLY A 25 8.31 31.71 26.93
C GLY A 25 7.58 31.09 25.73
N LEU A 26 6.32 30.68 25.90
CA LEU A 26 5.53 30.08 24.82
C LEU A 26 4.75 31.14 24.03
N PRO A 27 4.73 31.07 22.68
CA PRO A 27 3.91 31.95 21.86
C PRO A 27 2.45 31.97 22.31
N GLU A 28 1.77 33.10 22.13
CA GLU A 28 0.34 33.21 22.45
C GLU A 28 -0.48 32.14 21.73
N LEU A 29 -1.52 31.64 22.39
CA LEU A 29 -2.38 30.59 21.84
C LEU A 29 -2.96 30.99 20.48
N LYS A 30 -3.36 32.25 20.31
CA LYS A 30 -3.91 32.79 19.06
C LYS A 30 -2.90 32.69 17.92
N VAL A 31 -1.62 32.95 18.18
CA VAL A 31 -0.54 32.84 17.18
C VAL A 31 -0.38 31.39 16.76
N VAL A 32 -0.29 30.46 17.71
CA VAL A 32 -0.16 29.02 17.42
C VAL A 32 -1.37 28.50 16.63
N GLN A 33 -2.59 28.91 17.00
CA GLN A 33 -3.81 28.55 16.29
C GLN A 33 -3.85 29.11 14.86
N ASN A 34 -3.43 30.36 14.66
CA ASN A 34 -3.41 30.99 13.35
C ASN A 34 -2.41 30.31 12.42
N VAL A 35 -1.19 30.04 12.90
CA VAL A 35 -0.17 29.31 12.12
C VAL A 35 -0.65 27.91 11.78
N SER A 36 -1.21 27.18 12.75
CA SER A 36 -1.76 25.83 12.52
C SER A 36 -2.90 25.84 11.50
N ASN A 37 -3.84 26.79 11.60
CA ASN A 37 -4.96 26.91 10.66
C ASN A 37 -4.49 27.33 9.26
N TYR A 38 -3.57 28.29 9.17
CA TYR A 38 -2.98 28.71 7.91
C TYR A 38 -2.27 27.54 7.24
N PHE A 39 -1.45 26.79 7.99
CA PHE A 39 -0.74 25.62 7.47
C PHE A 39 -1.73 24.54 7.00
N ARG A 40 -2.76 24.24 7.80
CA ARG A 40 -3.77 23.23 7.47
C ARG A 40 -4.55 23.58 6.20
N LYS A 41 -4.90 24.86 6.00
CA LYS A 41 -5.60 25.33 4.80
C LYS A 41 -4.69 25.39 3.57
N THR A 42 -3.45 25.82 3.74
CA THR A 42 -2.56 26.13 2.60
C THR A 42 -1.84 24.89 2.09
N TYR A 43 -1.47 23.97 2.97
CA TYR A 43 -0.63 22.80 2.62
C TYR A 43 -1.37 21.47 2.81
N VAL A 44 -2.21 21.33 3.84
CA VAL A 44 -2.89 20.05 4.15
C VAL A 44 -4.28 19.96 3.50
N MET A 45 -4.72 21.01 2.79
CA MET A 45 -6.04 21.14 2.14
C MET A 45 -7.25 20.88 3.07
N ASN A 46 -7.04 20.89 4.40
CA ASN A 46 -8.09 20.62 5.39
C ASN A 46 -8.81 19.27 5.17
N ASN A 47 -8.06 18.21 4.81
CA ASN A 47 -8.59 16.86 4.52
C ASN A 47 -8.78 15.99 5.79
N ASP A 48 -9.21 16.56 6.92
CA ASP A 48 -9.40 15.86 8.19
C ASP A 48 -10.80 15.21 8.36
N PHE A 49 -11.53 15.05 7.26
CA PHE A 49 -12.87 14.45 7.22
C PHE A 49 -12.84 12.91 7.27
N VAL A 50 -12.15 12.34 8.27
CA VAL A 50 -12.07 10.88 8.41
C VAL A 50 -13.45 10.26 8.60
N ASP A 51 -14.32 10.91 9.38
CA ASP A 51 -15.68 10.43 9.64
C ASP A 51 -16.51 10.42 8.33
N GLU A 52 -16.44 11.47 7.51
CA GLU A 52 -17.16 11.52 6.23
C GLU A 52 -16.63 10.48 5.23
N ILE A 53 -15.31 10.24 5.23
CA ILE A 53 -14.68 9.20 4.42
C ILE A 53 -15.10 7.81 4.91
N ALA A 54 -15.17 7.61 6.23
CA ALA A 54 -15.63 6.37 6.83
C ALA A 54 -17.09 6.08 6.44
N ASP A 55 -17.98 7.07 6.61
CA ASP A 55 -19.38 6.99 6.19
C ASP A 55 -19.48 6.64 4.70
N TYR A 56 -18.71 7.31 3.84
CA TYR A 56 -18.67 7.00 2.41
C TYR A 56 -18.20 5.57 2.13
N ILE A 57 -17.14 5.11 2.80
CA ILE A 57 -16.58 3.77 2.65
C ILE A 57 -17.57 2.70 3.11
N HIS A 58 -18.32 2.95 4.18
CA HIS A 58 -19.37 2.05 4.69
C HIS A 58 -20.52 1.89 3.70
N THR A 59 -20.81 2.89 2.87
CA THR A 59 -21.84 2.73 1.81
C THR A 59 -21.50 1.67 0.75
N PHE A 60 -20.22 1.31 0.61
CA PHE A 60 -19.74 0.29 -0.33
C PHE A 60 -19.32 -1.00 0.37
N GLU A 61 -19.58 -1.14 1.67
CA GLU A 61 -19.17 -2.31 2.44
C GLU A 61 -19.81 -3.58 1.87
N PHE A 62 -18.99 -4.62 1.70
CA PHE A 62 -19.42 -5.88 1.12
C PHE A 62 -20.55 -6.53 1.93
N ASN A 63 -21.74 -6.57 1.35
CA ASN A 63 -22.93 -7.23 1.89
C ASN A 63 -23.30 -8.50 1.11
N GLY A 64 -22.67 -8.76 -0.05
CA GLY A 64 -22.85 -9.96 -0.86
C GLY A 64 -23.86 -9.81 -1.99
N SER A 65 -24.69 -8.77 -1.99
CA SER A 65 -25.69 -8.51 -3.03
C SER A 65 -25.16 -7.74 -4.24
N GLU A 66 -23.89 -7.31 -4.20
CA GLU A 66 -23.29 -6.49 -5.25
C GLU A 66 -23.26 -7.23 -6.58
N ALA A 67 -23.52 -6.52 -7.67
CA ALA A 67 -23.35 -7.07 -9.01
C ALA A 67 -21.87 -7.40 -9.29
N ASP A 68 -21.60 -8.33 -10.20
CA ASP A 68 -20.26 -8.87 -10.38
C ASP A 68 -19.17 -7.83 -10.66
N SER A 69 -19.52 -6.79 -11.42
CA SER A 69 -18.58 -5.73 -11.80
C SER A 69 -18.60 -4.51 -10.87
N SER A 70 -19.51 -4.48 -9.88
CA SER A 70 -19.57 -3.40 -8.90
C SER A 70 -18.42 -3.51 -7.92
N ALA A 71 -17.77 -2.38 -7.66
CA ALA A 71 -16.75 -2.29 -6.64
C ALA A 71 -17.39 -2.30 -5.25
N PHE A 72 -16.70 -2.92 -4.29
CA PHE A 72 -17.05 -2.92 -2.89
C PHE A 72 -15.79 -2.80 -2.03
N THR A 73 -15.98 -2.39 -0.78
CA THR A 73 -14.93 -2.21 0.22
C THR A 73 -14.90 -3.38 1.18
N PHE A 74 -13.70 -3.68 1.68
CA PHE A 74 -13.48 -4.72 2.70
C PHE A 74 -12.25 -4.38 3.55
N SER A 75 -12.17 -4.92 4.76
CA SER A 75 -11.02 -4.76 5.65
C SER A 75 -10.80 -6.03 6.48
N TRP A 76 -9.68 -6.10 7.19
CA TRP A 76 -9.39 -7.17 8.15
C TRP A 76 -10.10 -6.94 9.49
N ARG A 77 -10.23 -5.68 9.89
CA ARG A 77 -10.76 -5.29 11.19
C ARG A 77 -12.15 -4.68 11.03
N ASN A 78 -12.99 -4.97 12.00
CA ASN A 78 -14.27 -4.30 12.16
C ASN A 78 -14.23 -3.43 13.42
N ASP A 79 -15.00 -2.36 13.40
CA ASP A 79 -15.24 -1.51 14.56
C ASP A 79 -16.22 -2.16 15.55
N ASP A 80 -16.49 -1.46 16.66
CA ASP A 80 -17.40 -1.93 17.71
C ASP A 80 -18.85 -2.10 17.22
N ASN A 81 -19.20 -1.49 16.07
CA ASN A 81 -20.52 -1.56 15.45
C ASN A 81 -20.60 -2.68 14.39
N GLY A 82 -19.49 -3.36 14.11
CA GLY A 82 -19.39 -4.44 13.12
C GLY A 82 -19.15 -3.97 11.69
N HIS A 83 -18.96 -2.68 11.46
CA HIS A 83 -18.55 -2.12 10.16
C HIS A 83 -17.03 -2.23 9.99
N ILE A 84 -16.53 -2.10 8.76
CA ILE A 84 -15.09 -2.02 8.54
C ILE A 84 -14.45 -0.86 9.33
N ASP A 85 -13.36 -1.16 10.05
CA ASP A 85 -12.62 -0.17 10.84
C ASP A 85 -11.78 0.72 9.90
N VAL A 86 -12.22 1.97 9.73
CA VAL A 86 -11.52 2.99 8.95
C VAL A 86 -10.63 3.81 9.88
N GLY A 87 -9.37 3.39 10.02
CA GLY A 87 -8.42 4.06 10.90
C GLY A 87 -8.09 5.49 10.46
N ILE A 88 -7.68 6.34 11.41
CA ILE A 88 -7.35 7.75 11.16
C ILE A 88 -5.97 7.96 10.48
N GLY A 89 -5.31 6.88 10.05
CA GLY A 89 -3.98 6.93 9.44
C GLY A 89 -2.83 7.07 10.44
N SER A 90 -3.05 6.80 11.73
CA SER A 90 -1.97 6.75 12.73
C SER A 90 -1.35 5.35 12.80
N ASP A 91 -0.19 5.21 13.43
CA ASP A 91 0.46 3.91 13.63
C ASP A 91 -0.43 2.94 14.43
N GLU A 92 -1.16 3.46 15.42
CA GLU A 92 -2.07 2.69 16.27
C GLU A 92 -3.42 2.39 15.58
N LYS A 93 -3.88 3.29 14.71
CA LYS A 93 -5.13 3.19 13.95
C LYS A 93 -4.87 3.46 12.47
N PRO A 94 -4.25 2.51 11.75
CA PRO A 94 -3.86 2.72 10.37
C PRO A 94 -5.09 2.76 9.46
N PHE A 95 -5.07 3.65 8.47
CA PHE A 95 -6.12 3.72 7.44
C PHE A 95 -5.85 2.62 6.41
N VAL A 96 -6.63 1.55 6.46
CA VAL A 96 -6.41 0.35 5.64
C VAL A 96 -7.74 -0.18 5.13
N VAL A 97 -7.99 -0.02 3.83
CA VAL A 97 -9.24 -0.43 3.17
C VAL A 97 -8.92 -1.09 1.82
N GLY A 98 -9.45 -2.29 1.61
CA GLY A 98 -9.42 -3.00 0.35
C GLY A 98 -10.59 -2.60 -0.54
N VAL A 99 -10.36 -2.52 -1.84
CA VAL A 99 -11.39 -2.28 -2.85
C VAL A 99 -11.24 -3.33 -3.94
N THR A 100 -12.32 -4.03 -4.27
CA THR A 100 -12.32 -5.04 -5.34
C THR A 100 -13.74 -5.23 -5.90
N SER A 101 -13.90 -6.15 -6.84
CA SER A 101 -15.21 -6.62 -7.33
C SER A 101 -15.19 -8.14 -7.49
N LYS A 102 -16.36 -8.78 -7.52
CA LYS A 102 -16.45 -10.24 -7.71
C LYS A 102 -15.79 -10.68 -9.02
N LYS A 103 -15.94 -9.87 -10.07
CA LYS A 103 -15.33 -10.09 -11.39
C LYS A 103 -13.81 -9.96 -11.36
N LEU A 104 -13.23 -9.11 -10.52
CA LEU A 104 -11.78 -9.07 -10.35
C LEU A 104 -11.27 -10.28 -9.58
N LEU A 105 -11.97 -10.68 -8.52
CA LEU A 105 -11.60 -11.88 -7.77
C LEU A 105 -11.68 -13.14 -8.62
N SER A 106 -12.71 -13.28 -9.47
CA SER A 106 -12.84 -14.46 -10.35
C SER A 106 -11.72 -14.59 -11.37
N ARG A 107 -11.00 -13.52 -11.72
CA ARG A 107 -9.80 -13.58 -12.57
C ARG A 107 -8.63 -14.33 -11.92
N LEU A 108 -8.67 -14.53 -10.60
CA LEU A 108 -7.69 -15.32 -9.87
C LEU A 108 -8.03 -16.82 -9.87
N ASP A 109 -9.25 -17.22 -10.27
CA ASP A 109 -9.65 -18.63 -10.41
C ASP A 109 -9.16 -19.20 -11.75
N ARG A 110 -7.84 -19.27 -11.89
CA ARG A 110 -7.13 -19.84 -13.02
C ARG A 110 -5.87 -20.55 -12.51
N PRO A 111 -5.21 -21.39 -13.34
CA PRO A 111 -3.99 -22.07 -12.92
C PRO A 111 -2.96 -21.11 -12.31
N VAL A 112 -2.41 -21.45 -11.15
CA VAL A 112 -1.54 -20.54 -10.36
C VAL A 112 -0.24 -20.15 -11.08
N ASP A 113 0.19 -20.98 -12.02
CA ASP A 113 1.36 -20.78 -12.87
C ASP A 113 1.05 -19.93 -14.11
N SER A 114 -0.20 -19.54 -14.34
CA SER A 114 -0.64 -18.71 -15.47
C SER A 114 -0.63 -17.20 -15.19
N PHE A 115 -0.32 -16.79 -13.95
CA PHE A 115 -0.33 -15.37 -13.58
C PHE A 115 0.67 -14.98 -12.52
N VAL A 116 0.90 -13.67 -12.45
CA VAL A 116 1.71 -13.02 -11.42
C VAL A 116 0.78 -12.20 -10.53
N PHE A 117 0.79 -12.50 -9.23
CA PHE A 117 0.10 -11.71 -8.21
C PHE A 117 0.99 -10.54 -7.81
N HIS A 118 0.70 -9.35 -8.33
CA HIS A 118 1.50 -8.16 -8.05
C HIS A 118 1.03 -7.48 -6.77
N VAL A 119 1.93 -7.33 -5.80
CA VAL A 119 1.74 -6.54 -4.58
C VAL A 119 2.60 -5.30 -4.75
N ASN A 120 1.97 -4.13 -4.84
CA ASN A 120 2.68 -2.87 -5.02
C ASN A 120 2.44 -1.97 -3.81
N ALA A 121 3.47 -1.27 -3.36
CA ALA A 121 3.34 -0.24 -2.34
C ALA A 121 3.56 1.14 -2.94
N THR A 122 2.50 1.93 -3.04
CA THR A 122 2.63 3.33 -3.43
C THR A 122 2.63 4.20 -2.17
N PHE A 123 3.82 4.51 -1.64
CA PHE A 123 3.95 5.48 -0.57
C PHE A 123 3.61 6.87 -1.10
N LYS A 124 2.46 7.43 -0.69
CA LYS A 124 2.25 8.88 -0.77
C LYS A 124 2.94 9.50 0.43
N VAL A 125 4.12 10.09 0.18
CA VAL A 125 4.71 11.06 1.12
C VAL A 125 3.69 12.17 1.31
N THR A 126 3.40 12.53 2.56
CA THR A 126 2.68 13.79 2.82
C THR A 126 3.47 14.94 2.21
N GLN A 127 2.84 16.10 1.96
CA GLN A 127 3.52 17.27 1.35
C GLN A 127 4.76 17.76 2.15
N VAL A 128 4.96 17.23 3.37
CA VAL A 128 6.08 17.50 4.28
C VAL A 128 7.09 16.34 4.35
N GLU A 129 7.08 15.43 3.37
CA GLU A 129 8.04 14.33 3.21
C GLU A 129 8.08 13.30 4.35
N TYR A 130 7.09 13.28 5.26
CA TYR A 130 6.98 12.16 6.21
C TYR A 130 6.54 10.90 5.45
N PRO A 131 7.39 9.85 5.40
CA PRO A 131 6.98 8.58 4.83
C PRO A 131 5.93 7.96 5.75
N VAL A 132 4.72 7.75 5.24
CA VAL A 132 3.79 6.83 5.87
C VAL A 132 4.34 5.44 5.60
N LEU A 133 5.08 4.88 6.57
CA LEU A 133 5.66 3.55 6.42
C LEU A 133 4.55 2.51 6.53
N GLY A 134 4.39 1.71 5.47
CA GLY A 134 3.51 0.56 5.48
C GLY A 134 4.14 -0.50 6.37
N LEU A 135 3.51 -0.79 7.50
CA LEU A 135 4.02 -1.79 8.43
C LEU A 135 3.74 -3.19 7.86
N GLU A 136 4.63 -4.16 8.14
CA GLU A 136 4.44 -5.58 7.82
C GLU A 136 3.05 -6.08 8.24
N THR A 137 2.57 -5.62 9.40
CA THR A 137 1.25 -5.94 9.94
C THR A 137 0.11 -5.44 9.06
N GLN A 138 0.21 -4.23 8.48
CA GLN A 138 -0.82 -3.68 7.60
C GLN A 138 -0.92 -4.47 6.29
N TYR A 139 0.21 -4.86 5.70
CA TYR A 139 0.21 -5.74 4.53
C TYR A 139 -0.38 -7.11 4.86
N THR A 140 0.02 -7.68 6.00
CA THR A 140 -0.46 -9.00 6.44
C THR A 140 -1.98 -8.99 6.65
N ASP A 141 -2.49 -7.99 7.37
CA ASP A 141 -3.93 -7.79 7.60
C ASP A 141 -4.68 -7.68 6.26
N MET A 142 -4.18 -6.86 5.32
CA MET A 142 -4.80 -6.70 4.00
C MET A 142 -4.81 -7.97 3.16
N LEU A 143 -3.68 -8.69 3.11
CA LEU A 143 -3.59 -9.93 2.35
C LEU A 143 -4.49 -11.01 2.96
N ASN A 144 -4.59 -11.07 4.29
CA ASN A 144 -5.52 -11.98 4.98
C ASN A 144 -6.99 -11.61 4.71
N ALA A 145 -7.33 -10.32 4.73
CA ALA A 145 -8.65 -9.84 4.38
C ALA A 145 -9.01 -10.21 2.94
N LEU A 146 -8.07 -10.08 2.00
CA LEU A 146 -8.24 -10.50 0.62
C LEU A 146 -8.48 -12.01 0.52
N ARG A 147 -7.73 -12.83 1.26
CA ARG A 147 -7.94 -14.29 1.30
C ARG A 147 -9.32 -14.65 1.82
N LEU A 148 -9.77 -14.02 2.90
CA LEU A 148 -11.10 -14.22 3.44
C LEU A 148 -12.18 -13.82 2.43
N MET A 149 -12.00 -12.67 1.77
CA MET A 149 -12.97 -12.18 0.81
C MET A 149 -13.04 -13.06 -0.45
N TYR A 150 -11.89 -13.52 -0.93
CA TYR A 150 -11.81 -14.50 -2.00
C TYR A 150 -12.51 -15.81 -1.61
N PHE A 151 -12.25 -16.33 -0.42
CA PHE A 151 -12.93 -17.53 0.08
C PHE A 151 -14.44 -17.33 0.18
N ARG A 152 -14.89 -16.20 0.74
CA ARG A 152 -16.32 -15.89 0.90
C ARG A 152 -17.07 -15.82 -0.42
N ILE A 153 -16.44 -15.33 -1.48
CA ILE A 153 -17.07 -15.15 -2.81
C ILE A 153 -16.88 -16.37 -3.70
N MET A 154 -15.65 -16.87 -3.80
CA MET A 154 -15.28 -17.95 -4.73
C MET A 154 -15.43 -19.35 -4.12
N GLN A 155 -15.65 -19.44 -2.81
CA GLN A 155 -15.79 -20.71 -2.06
C GLN A 155 -14.56 -21.62 -2.23
N LYS A 156 -13.38 -21.01 -2.42
CA LYS A 156 -12.09 -21.66 -2.64
C LYS A 156 -11.00 -20.87 -1.93
N SER A 157 -9.95 -21.56 -1.51
CA SER A 157 -8.75 -20.90 -0.97
C SER A 157 -8.01 -20.16 -2.07
N LEU A 158 -7.63 -18.90 -1.83
CA LEU A 158 -6.77 -18.16 -2.75
C LEU A 158 -5.39 -18.82 -2.79
N THR A 159 -5.00 -19.29 -3.97
CA THR A 159 -3.68 -19.88 -4.19
C THR A 159 -2.88 -19.03 -5.16
N VAL A 160 -1.60 -18.84 -4.86
CA VAL A 160 -0.69 -18.01 -5.65
C VAL A 160 0.65 -18.73 -5.80
N TYR A 161 1.24 -18.64 -6.98
CA TYR A 161 2.57 -19.19 -7.24
C TYR A 161 3.60 -18.08 -7.45
N TYR A 162 3.43 -17.25 -8.48
CA TYR A 162 4.29 -16.08 -8.68
C TYR A 162 3.74 -14.87 -7.95
N VAL A 163 4.49 -14.32 -6.99
CA VAL A 163 4.15 -13.08 -6.30
C VAL A 163 5.22 -12.04 -6.62
N MET A 164 4.84 -10.89 -7.15
CA MET A 164 5.78 -9.82 -7.48
C MET A 164 5.58 -8.63 -6.56
N GLY A 165 6.60 -8.33 -5.74
CA GLY A 165 6.61 -7.22 -4.79
C GLY A 165 7.65 -6.16 -5.13
N ASP A 166 7.62 -5.04 -4.41
CA ASP A 166 8.81 -4.19 -4.28
C ASP A 166 9.91 -4.94 -3.50
N ALA A 167 11.15 -4.46 -3.63
CA ALA A 167 12.27 -4.96 -2.84
C ALA A 167 12.24 -4.42 -1.40
N GLU A 168 11.14 -4.66 -0.68
CA GLU A 168 10.89 -4.21 0.69
C GLU A 168 10.72 -5.40 1.65
N ASP A 169 11.45 -5.39 2.77
CA ASP A 169 11.44 -6.46 3.77
C ASP A 169 10.05 -6.68 4.40
N ALA A 170 9.29 -5.62 4.65
CA ALA A 170 7.96 -5.72 5.25
C ALA A 170 6.96 -6.41 4.31
N GLN A 171 6.97 -6.07 3.02
CA GLN A 171 6.18 -6.77 2.00
C GLN A 171 6.60 -8.23 1.88
N TYR A 172 7.90 -8.50 1.81
CA TYR A 172 8.42 -9.86 1.71
C TYR A 172 7.92 -10.74 2.87
N LYS A 173 8.05 -10.26 4.11
CA LYS A 173 7.60 -11.00 5.30
C LYS A 173 6.09 -11.16 5.32
N ALA A 174 5.32 -10.12 5.01
CA ALA A 174 3.87 -10.21 4.96
C ALA A 174 3.38 -11.24 3.93
N ILE A 175 3.98 -11.25 2.73
CA ILE A 175 3.68 -12.24 1.69
C ILE A 175 4.00 -13.66 2.17
N GLN A 176 5.17 -13.87 2.78
CA GLN A 176 5.57 -15.16 3.32
C GLN A 176 4.64 -15.63 4.44
N ASN A 177 4.29 -14.75 5.37
CA ASN A 177 3.41 -15.07 6.50
C ASN A 177 1.98 -15.38 6.04
N THR A 178 1.46 -14.67 5.03
CA THR A 178 0.08 -14.85 4.56
C THR A 178 -0.08 -15.99 3.55
N PHE A 179 0.89 -16.21 2.66
CA PHE A 179 0.77 -17.20 1.59
C PHE A 179 1.71 -18.40 1.72
N GLY A 180 2.84 -18.25 2.42
CA GLY A 180 3.92 -19.25 2.41
C GLY A 180 3.62 -20.54 3.16
N SER A 181 2.64 -20.57 4.07
CA SER A 181 2.26 -21.79 4.80
C SER A 181 1.49 -22.79 3.92
N ASP A 182 0.67 -22.30 2.99
CA ASP A 182 -0.28 -23.13 2.23
C ASP A 182 0.03 -23.15 0.73
N ASN A 183 0.95 -22.29 0.27
CA ASN A 183 1.33 -22.17 -1.12
C ASN A 183 2.84 -22.35 -1.29
N THR A 184 3.23 -23.01 -2.38
CA THR A 184 4.61 -22.93 -2.85
C THR A 184 4.78 -21.63 -3.63
N ILE A 185 5.28 -20.58 -2.99
CA ILE A 185 5.43 -19.26 -3.63
C ILE A 185 6.82 -19.04 -4.21
N ARG A 186 6.88 -18.38 -5.37
CA ARG A 186 8.07 -17.78 -5.97
C ARG A 186 7.92 -16.26 -5.95
N ILE A 187 8.72 -15.63 -5.09
CA ILE A 187 8.74 -14.18 -4.98
C ILE A 187 9.64 -13.61 -6.08
N LEU A 188 9.07 -12.77 -6.92
CA LEU A 188 9.71 -12.01 -7.98
C LEU A 188 9.89 -10.57 -7.50
N ILE A 189 10.99 -9.94 -7.90
CA ILE A 189 11.23 -8.51 -7.62
C ILE A 189 10.82 -7.70 -8.84
N TYR A 190 10.08 -6.60 -8.64
CA TYR A 190 9.66 -5.74 -9.74
C TYR A 190 10.87 -5.14 -10.49
N TYR A 191 11.00 -5.48 -11.77
CA TYR A 191 12.17 -5.11 -12.60
C TYR A 191 12.43 -3.60 -12.61
N PHE A 192 11.39 -2.78 -12.80
CA PHE A 192 11.56 -1.32 -12.82
C PHE A 192 11.97 -0.76 -11.46
N HIS A 193 11.59 -1.40 -10.34
CA HIS A 193 12.10 -1.05 -9.01
C HIS A 193 13.61 -1.29 -8.94
N VAL A 194 14.07 -2.45 -9.41
CA VAL A 194 15.50 -2.78 -9.47
C VAL A 194 16.26 -1.75 -10.29
N ILE A 195 15.78 -1.42 -11.50
CA ILE A 195 16.42 -0.43 -12.36
C ILE A 195 16.41 0.96 -11.74
N SER A 196 15.30 1.41 -11.16
CA SER A 196 15.22 2.70 -10.47
C SER A 196 16.24 2.80 -9.33
N ASN A 197 16.39 1.75 -8.53
CA ASN A 197 17.37 1.71 -7.45
C ASN A 197 18.82 1.67 -7.96
N VAL A 198 19.09 0.91 -9.02
CA VAL A 198 20.40 0.88 -9.66
C VAL A 198 20.75 2.25 -10.22
N LEU A 199 19.84 2.90 -10.93
CA LEU A 199 20.04 4.24 -11.48
C LEU A 199 20.31 5.26 -10.35
N LYS A 200 19.55 5.21 -9.25
CA LYS A 200 19.79 6.07 -8.07
C LYS A 200 21.20 5.88 -7.49
N ARG A 201 21.67 4.63 -7.35
CA ARG A 201 22.98 4.32 -6.75
C ARG A 201 24.16 4.52 -7.70
N THR A 202 23.93 4.47 -9.01
CA THR A 202 24.95 4.69 -10.03
C THR A 202 25.09 6.17 -10.43
N LYS A 203 24.28 7.08 -9.87
CA LYS A 203 24.35 8.53 -10.16
C LYS A 203 25.72 9.16 -9.93
N SER A 204 26.48 8.67 -8.95
CA SER A 204 27.82 9.17 -8.62
C SER A 204 28.93 8.45 -9.39
N MET A 205 28.60 7.44 -10.18
CA MET A 205 29.56 6.68 -10.97
C MET A 205 29.82 7.37 -12.31
N GLU A 206 30.97 7.07 -12.90
CA GLU A 206 31.28 7.51 -14.26
C GLU A 206 30.30 6.85 -15.26
N PRO A 207 29.81 7.58 -16.29
CA PRO A 207 28.71 7.14 -17.14
C PRO A 207 28.92 5.80 -17.83
N TYR A 208 30.15 5.47 -18.23
CA TYR A 208 30.45 4.18 -18.85
C TYR A 208 30.22 3.02 -17.86
N PHE A 209 30.69 3.13 -16.62
CA PHE A 209 30.45 2.09 -15.61
C PHE A 209 28.98 2.00 -15.20
N ALA A 210 28.28 3.13 -15.03
CA ALA A 210 26.84 3.13 -14.76
C ALA A 210 26.05 2.40 -15.87
N SER A 211 26.36 2.69 -17.13
CA SER A 211 25.74 2.07 -18.30
C SER A 211 26.05 0.58 -18.42
N LYS A 212 27.23 0.15 -17.99
CA LYS A 212 27.61 -1.27 -17.95
C LYS A 212 26.78 -2.03 -16.91
N VAL A 213 26.66 -1.50 -15.69
CA VAL A 213 25.86 -2.11 -14.62
C VAL A 213 24.40 -2.28 -15.03
N VAL A 214 23.76 -1.25 -15.61
CA VAL A 214 22.37 -1.33 -16.06
C VAL A 214 22.19 -2.39 -17.15
N ARG A 215 23.13 -2.48 -18.09
CA ARG A 215 23.11 -3.46 -19.19
C ARG A 215 23.28 -4.89 -18.69
N ASP A 216 24.18 -5.10 -17.73
CA ASP A 216 24.41 -6.42 -17.13
C ASP A 216 23.16 -6.88 -16.37
N ILE A 217 22.51 -5.97 -15.61
CA ILE A 217 21.25 -6.26 -14.91
C ILE A 217 20.10 -6.53 -15.90
N TYR A 218 19.99 -5.75 -16.97
CA TYR A 218 19.03 -6.00 -18.04
C TYR A 218 19.25 -7.38 -18.69
N THR A 219 20.49 -7.77 -18.89
CA THR A 219 20.84 -9.08 -19.47
C THR A 219 20.47 -10.21 -18.52
N CYS A 220 20.81 -10.10 -17.22
CA CYS A 220 20.43 -11.09 -16.20
C CYS A 220 18.91 -11.27 -16.11
N THR A 221 18.17 -10.16 -16.12
CA THR A 221 16.71 -10.17 -16.00
C THR A 221 16.03 -10.71 -17.26
N LEU A 222 16.51 -10.38 -18.46
CA LEU A 222 16.02 -10.98 -19.72
C LEU A 222 16.23 -12.49 -19.81
N VAL A 223 17.38 -13.00 -19.35
CA VAL A 223 17.66 -14.44 -19.34
C VAL A 223 16.70 -15.17 -18.41
N GLU A 224 16.41 -14.60 -17.25
CA GLU A 224 15.51 -15.18 -16.27
C GLU A 224 14.04 -15.10 -16.72
N VAL A 225 13.63 -13.96 -17.29
CA VAL A 225 12.30 -13.80 -17.90
C VAL A 225 12.11 -14.78 -19.05
N ARG A 226 13.10 -15.02 -19.92
CA ARG A 226 12.99 -15.99 -21.01
C ARG A 226 12.86 -17.43 -20.52
N LYS A 227 13.52 -17.81 -19.42
CA LYS A 227 13.36 -19.14 -18.81
C LYS A 227 11.97 -19.32 -18.19
N ASN A 228 11.46 -18.31 -17.51
CA ASN A 228 10.16 -18.37 -16.84
C ASN A 228 8.97 -18.17 -17.80
N ALA A 229 9.13 -17.38 -18.87
CA ALA A 229 8.10 -17.15 -19.89
C ALA A 229 7.78 -18.42 -20.70
N GLN A 230 8.73 -19.35 -20.87
CA GLN A 230 8.46 -20.63 -21.55
C GLN A 230 7.41 -21.50 -20.83
N HIS A 231 7.20 -21.30 -19.53
CA HIS A 231 6.12 -21.94 -18.78
C HIS A 231 4.80 -21.17 -18.86
N LEU A 232 4.85 -19.83 -18.87
CA LEU A 232 3.67 -18.95 -18.94
C LEU A 232 3.02 -18.89 -20.33
N VAL A 233 3.78 -19.09 -21.41
CA VAL A 233 3.31 -18.94 -22.81
C VAL A 233 2.61 -20.19 -23.36
N LYS A 234 2.55 -21.31 -22.61
CA LYS A 234 1.90 -22.54 -23.09
C LYS A 234 0.37 -22.51 -23.05
N HIS A 235 -0.22 -21.59 -22.33
CA HIS A 235 -1.67 -21.43 -22.26
C HIS A 235 -2.05 -19.99 -22.59
N ASP A 236 -2.57 -19.86 -23.80
CA ASP A 236 -3.39 -18.76 -24.30
C ASP A 236 -2.70 -17.61 -25.05
N SER A 237 -3.45 -17.23 -26.08
CA SER A 237 -3.19 -16.35 -27.20
C SER A 237 -2.63 -14.99 -26.77
N ALA A 238 -1.49 -14.63 -27.34
CA ALA A 238 -0.78 -13.39 -27.08
C ALA A 238 -1.60 -12.14 -27.46
N GLU A 239 -2.35 -11.58 -26.50
CA GLU A 239 -2.58 -10.14 -26.46
C GLU A 239 -1.40 -9.47 -25.76
N LYS A 240 -0.70 -8.63 -26.53
CA LYS A 240 0.41 -7.82 -26.08
C LYS A 240 -0.01 -6.97 -24.88
N ILE A 241 0.52 -7.28 -23.70
CA ILE A 241 0.54 -6.33 -22.58
C ILE A 241 1.58 -5.26 -22.92
N THR A 242 1.16 -4.25 -23.69
CA THR A 242 1.86 -2.97 -23.79
C THR A 242 1.34 -2.10 -22.65
N CYS A 243 2.16 -1.87 -21.63
CA CYS A 243 1.95 -0.72 -20.74
C CYS A 243 2.07 0.56 -21.58
N ASN A 244 0.96 1.24 -21.83
CA ASN A 244 0.97 2.58 -22.41
C ASN A 244 1.54 3.55 -21.36
N GLU A 245 2.75 4.06 -21.65
CA GLU A 245 3.44 5.13 -20.91
C GLU A 245 2.80 6.51 -21.16
N SER A 246 1.50 6.64 -20.93
CA SER A 246 0.81 7.92 -21.20
C SER A 246 -0.23 8.26 -20.16
N VAL A 247 0.15 8.31 -18.88
CA VAL A 247 -0.35 9.28 -17.90
C VAL A 247 0.73 9.49 -16.82
N CYS A 248 1.67 10.41 -17.10
CA CYS A 248 2.37 11.14 -16.05
C CYS A 248 1.60 12.43 -15.77
#